data_AF-A0A370Q530-F1
#
_entry.id   AF-A0A370Q530-F1
#
_cell.length_a   1.000
_cell.length_b   1.000
_cell.length_c   1.000
_cell.angle_alpha   90.00
_cell.angle_beta   90.00
_cell.angle_gamma   90.00
#
_symmetry.space_group_name_H-M   'P 1'
#
loop_
_entity.id
_entity.type
_entity.pdbx_description
1 polymer ?
#
loop_
_entity_poly.entity_id
_entity_poly.type
_entity_poly.pdbx_seq_one_letter_code
_entity_poly.pdbx_strand_id
1 'polypeptide(L)'
;MRRICALLLLVFTLNSCDDGDVIVTSFDFEDANLQFCQGADGFVFFKINEASSESLSLVLQLDEETFSQSDAIEVPLSTSNVMNYRTFETAPTSNYFCNSIPPTSPSVLQDYVATDGTANLNIISDFDDNDGIEEDTDSDLDTDNDGLLNYYDFDDDGDNVPTGVEIGPDPENPLNTDGDDKPDYLDEDDDNDGVPTRHEITKDDPDPQNKITDPNVGADYLNDAVTEEVVYEQFIEHSYSFTTSLELFMTNVVFTNGEEQLTQESLNMGTIGTISSGTTPVTPDFPEQ
;
A
#
# COMPACT_ATOMS: atom_id res chain seq x y z
N MET A 1 -18.47 -70.63 50.37
CA MET A 1 -18.37 -69.17 50.20
C MET A 1 -16.94 -68.76 49.79
N ARG A 2 -16.42 -69.29 48.68
CA ARG A 2 -15.04 -68.97 48.21
C ARG A 2 -14.93 -68.70 46.71
N ARG A 3 -16.05 -68.74 45.98
CA ARG A 3 -16.09 -68.52 44.52
C ARG A 3 -16.84 -67.26 44.10
N ILE A 4 -17.35 -66.47 45.04
CA ILE A 4 -18.11 -65.23 44.75
C ILE A 4 -17.25 -63.98 44.98
N CYS A 5 -16.17 -64.06 45.77
CA CYS A 5 -15.28 -62.92 46.01
C CYS A 5 -14.36 -62.56 44.82
N ALA A 6 -14.18 -63.46 43.85
CA ALA A 6 -13.35 -63.19 42.67
C ALA A 6 -14.07 -62.39 41.58
N LEU A 7 -15.40 -62.28 41.65
CA LEU A 7 -16.20 -61.56 40.65
C LEU A 7 -16.44 -60.08 41.00
N LEU A 8 -16.11 -59.68 42.24
CA LEU A 8 -16.28 -58.32 42.75
C LEU A 8 -14.99 -57.47 42.69
N LEU A 9 -13.88 -58.06 42.22
CA LEU A 9 -12.59 -57.37 42.08
C LEU A 9 -12.20 -57.10 40.62
N LEU A 10 -13.04 -57.47 39.65
CA LEU A 10 -12.81 -57.26 38.22
C LEU A 10 -13.67 -56.13 37.62
N VAL A 11 -14.36 -55.35 38.47
CA VAL A 11 -15.27 -54.27 38.04
C VAL A 11 -14.67 -52.88 38.30
N PHE A 12 -13.51 -52.78 38.96
CA PHE A 12 -12.88 -51.51 39.33
C PHE A 12 -11.70 -51.08 38.44
N THR A 13 -11.48 -51.74 37.29
CA THR A 13 -10.40 -51.39 36.34
C THR A 13 -10.90 -50.78 35.03
N LEU A 14 -12.17 -50.40 34.95
CA LEU A 14 -12.68 -49.56 33.87
C LEU A 14 -12.52 -48.10 34.29
N ASN A 15 -11.27 -47.64 34.44
CA ASN A 15 -11.01 -46.22 34.23
C ASN A 15 -11.23 -46.01 32.73
N SER A 16 -12.34 -45.38 32.38
CA SER A 16 -12.46 -44.76 31.08
C SER A 16 -11.29 -43.79 30.94
N CYS A 17 -10.32 -44.12 30.09
CA CYS A 17 -9.63 -43.06 29.39
C CYS A 17 -10.73 -42.35 28.62
N ASP A 18 -11.13 -41.19 29.13
CA ASP A 18 -11.77 -40.16 28.34
C ASP A 18 -10.70 -39.77 27.32
N ASP A 19 -10.71 -40.45 26.17
CA ASP A 19 -9.83 -40.19 25.06
C ASP A 19 -10.36 -38.90 24.45
N GLY A 20 -9.96 -37.79 25.08
CA GLY A 20 -10.56 -36.47 24.92
C GLY A 20 -10.91 -36.25 23.47
N ASP A 21 -12.20 -36.09 23.20
CA ASP A 21 -12.74 -35.89 21.85
C ASP A 21 -11.86 -34.84 21.18
N VAL A 22 -11.07 -35.27 20.19
CA VAL A 22 -10.27 -34.35 19.39
C VAL A 22 -11.27 -33.61 18.52
N ILE A 23 -11.78 -32.50 19.05
CA ILE A 23 -12.51 -31.51 18.26
C ILE A 23 -11.46 -30.93 17.32
N VAL A 24 -11.37 -31.48 16.13
CA VAL A 24 -10.67 -30.83 15.04
C VAL A 24 -11.54 -29.63 14.68
N THR A 25 -11.24 -28.48 15.26
CA THR A 25 -11.67 -27.19 14.70
C THR A 25 -11.16 -27.17 13.26
N SER A 26 -12.06 -27.23 12.29
CA SER A 26 -11.69 -27.12 10.88
C SER A 26 -11.30 -25.67 10.62
N PHE A 27 -10.06 -25.34 10.95
CA PHE A 27 -9.47 -24.03 10.71
C PHE A 27 -9.22 -23.90 9.20
N ASP A 28 -10.27 -23.57 8.45
CA ASP A 28 -10.26 -23.51 6.99
C ASP A 28 -10.75 -22.13 6.52
N PHE A 29 -9.84 -21.36 5.93
CA PHE A 29 -10.11 -20.02 5.39
C PHE A 29 -9.52 -19.87 3.99
N GLU A 30 -9.20 -20.97 3.30
CA GLU A 30 -8.52 -20.92 2.00
C GLU A 30 -9.40 -20.24 0.93
N ASP A 31 -10.71 -20.45 0.99
CA ASP A 31 -11.69 -19.85 0.07
C ASP A 31 -12.23 -18.48 0.55
N ALA A 32 -11.83 -18.01 1.73
CA ALA A 32 -12.30 -16.74 2.27
C ALA A 32 -11.38 -15.58 1.85
N ASN A 33 -11.97 -14.51 1.33
CA ASN A 33 -11.21 -13.30 0.95
C ASN A 33 -10.91 -12.42 2.17
N LEU A 34 -9.73 -11.81 2.17
CA LEU A 34 -9.39 -10.76 3.11
C LEU A 34 -10.27 -9.53 2.85
N GLN A 35 -10.80 -8.97 3.91
CA GLN A 35 -11.54 -7.71 3.91
C GLN A 35 -10.99 -6.82 5.01
N PHE A 36 -11.22 -5.53 4.90
CA PHE A 36 -10.84 -4.59 5.93
C PHE A 36 -11.88 -3.50 6.14
N CYS A 37 -11.78 -2.82 7.26
CA CYS A 37 -12.39 -1.53 7.49
C CYS A 37 -11.49 -0.65 8.32
N GLN A 38 -11.68 0.65 8.14
CA GLN A 38 -10.96 1.68 8.85
C GLN A 38 -11.81 2.18 10.02
N GLY A 39 -11.23 2.15 11.22
CA GLY A 39 -11.76 2.75 12.44
C GLY A 39 -11.06 4.06 12.79
N ALA A 40 -11.48 4.70 13.89
CA ALA A 40 -10.91 5.97 14.31
C ALA A 40 -9.42 5.88 14.72
N ASP A 41 -8.99 4.73 15.22
CA ASP A 41 -7.64 4.52 15.76
C ASP A 41 -6.93 3.31 15.11
N GLY A 42 -7.30 2.92 13.88
CA GLY A 42 -6.61 1.85 13.17
C GLY A 42 -7.50 1.01 12.25
N PHE A 43 -7.00 -0.18 11.89
CA PHE A 43 -7.59 -1.03 10.87
C PHE A 43 -8.07 -2.34 11.46
N VAL A 44 -9.21 -2.83 10.97
CA VAL A 44 -9.73 -4.16 11.27
C VAL A 44 -9.70 -4.97 9.98
N PHE A 45 -8.84 -5.98 9.94
CA PHE A 45 -8.77 -6.97 8.87
C PHE A 45 -9.54 -8.22 9.28
N PHE A 46 -10.29 -8.83 8.36
CA PHE A 46 -11.06 -10.01 8.69
C PHE A 46 -11.30 -10.93 7.49
N LYS A 47 -11.51 -12.21 7.79
CA LYS A 47 -11.99 -13.25 6.87
C LYS A 47 -13.24 -13.88 7.47
N ILE A 48 -14.22 -14.18 6.63
CA ILE A 48 -15.45 -14.87 7.03
C ILE A 48 -15.54 -16.16 6.21
N ASN A 49 -15.61 -17.30 6.90
CA ASN A 49 -16.02 -18.55 6.28
C ASN A 49 -17.54 -18.71 6.50
N GLU A 50 -18.32 -18.40 5.47
CA GLU A 50 -19.78 -18.46 5.54
C GLU A 50 -20.30 -19.89 5.70
N ALA A 51 -19.59 -20.90 5.17
CA ALA A 51 -20.02 -22.29 5.20
C ALA A 51 -19.95 -22.89 6.61
N SER A 52 -18.90 -22.54 7.37
CA SER A 52 -18.72 -22.99 8.77
C SER A 52 -19.22 -21.98 9.80
N SER A 53 -19.63 -20.77 9.39
CA SER A 53 -19.99 -19.67 10.30
C SER A 53 -18.84 -19.31 11.24
N GLU A 54 -17.65 -19.14 10.66
CA GLU A 54 -16.41 -18.82 11.38
C GLU A 54 -15.77 -17.53 10.86
N SER A 55 -14.93 -16.89 11.68
CA SER A 55 -14.15 -15.73 11.25
C SER A 55 -12.77 -15.69 11.88
N LEU A 56 -11.83 -15.08 11.14
CA LEU A 56 -10.63 -14.49 11.69
C LEU A 56 -10.79 -12.97 11.65
N SER A 57 -10.45 -12.28 12.73
CA SER A 57 -10.36 -10.82 12.74
C SER A 57 -9.08 -10.36 13.42
N LEU A 58 -8.46 -9.33 12.88
CA LEU A 58 -7.22 -8.73 13.35
C LEU A 58 -7.40 -7.21 13.42
N VAL A 59 -7.22 -6.65 14.61
CA VAL A 59 -7.13 -5.21 14.82
C VAL A 59 -5.67 -4.83 14.85
N LEU A 60 -5.25 -3.85 14.04
CA LEU A 60 -3.93 -3.25 14.09
C LEU A 60 -4.06 -1.73 14.29
N GLN A 61 -3.32 -1.18 15.24
CA GLN A 61 -3.17 0.27 15.40
C GLN A 61 -2.13 0.76 14.41
N LEU A 62 -2.59 1.26 13.26
CA LEU A 62 -1.78 1.80 12.17
C LEU A 62 -2.37 3.15 11.75
N ASP A 63 -1.50 4.09 11.39
CA ASP A 63 -1.89 5.38 10.83
C ASP A 63 -2.13 5.25 9.31
N GLU A 64 -3.00 6.09 8.74
CA GLU A 64 -3.27 6.08 7.28
C GLU A 64 -1.99 6.30 6.46
N GLU A 65 -1.07 7.14 6.97
CA GLU A 65 0.23 7.43 6.36
C GLU A 65 1.10 6.18 6.19
N THR A 66 0.85 5.11 6.95
CA THR A 66 1.53 3.80 6.78
C THR A 66 1.35 3.25 5.37
N PHE A 67 0.26 3.61 4.69
CA PHE A 67 -0.10 3.14 3.35
C PHE A 67 0.12 4.23 2.29
N SER A 68 1.07 5.15 2.50
CA SER A 68 1.43 6.21 1.55
C SER A 68 2.66 5.86 0.70
N GLN A 69 3.39 4.80 1.06
CA GLN A 69 4.59 4.33 0.36
C GLN A 69 4.74 2.82 0.50
N SER A 70 5.61 2.23 -0.33
CA SER A 70 5.97 0.82 -0.22
C SER A 70 6.80 0.56 1.04
N ASP A 71 6.44 -0.48 1.80
CA ASP A 71 7.15 -0.88 3.02
C ASP A 71 6.83 -2.34 3.40
N ALA A 72 7.69 -2.95 4.23
CA ALA A 72 7.45 -4.25 4.84
C ALA A 72 7.50 -4.11 6.36
N ILE A 73 6.33 -4.16 7.00
CA ILE A 73 6.20 -3.91 8.44
C ILE A 73 5.83 -5.18 9.21
N GLU A 74 6.47 -5.36 10.37
CA GLU A 74 6.19 -6.42 11.33
C GLU A 74 5.54 -5.84 12.60
N VAL A 75 4.32 -6.28 12.89
CA VAL A 75 3.52 -5.78 14.01
C VAL A 75 3.21 -6.93 14.97
N PRO A 76 3.86 -7.01 16.14
CA PRO A 76 3.56 -8.04 17.13
C PRO A 76 2.16 -7.85 17.71
N LEU A 77 1.48 -8.97 17.99
CA LEU A 77 0.22 -8.95 18.72
C LEU A 77 0.45 -8.45 20.15
N SER A 78 -0.52 -7.70 20.65
CA SER A 78 -0.45 -7.02 21.94
C SER A 78 -1.86 -6.77 22.49
N THR A 79 -1.98 -5.93 23.52
CA THR A 79 -3.28 -5.49 24.01
C THR A 79 -4.01 -4.56 23.04
N SER A 80 -3.28 -3.93 22.11
CA SER A 80 -3.84 -3.00 21.13
C SER A 80 -3.92 -3.60 19.72
N ASN A 81 -3.02 -4.56 19.42
CA ASN A 81 -3.02 -5.31 18.18
C ASN A 81 -3.56 -6.71 18.46
N VAL A 82 -4.86 -6.93 18.25
CA VAL A 82 -5.56 -8.11 18.77
C VAL A 82 -6.09 -8.95 17.62
N MET A 83 -5.85 -10.26 17.69
CA MET A 83 -6.42 -11.22 16.76
C MET A 83 -7.39 -12.16 17.45
N ASN A 84 -8.51 -12.46 16.79
CA ASN A 84 -9.54 -13.39 17.26
C ASN A 84 -9.86 -14.42 16.19
N TYR A 85 -10.07 -15.66 16.63
CA TYR A 85 -10.78 -16.69 15.87
C TYR A 85 -12.12 -16.94 16.57
N ARG A 86 -13.23 -16.83 15.82
CA ARG A 86 -14.58 -16.93 16.38
C ARG A 86 -15.46 -17.85 15.56
N THR A 87 -16.34 -18.56 16.26
CA THR A 87 -17.46 -19.30 15.66
C THR A 87 -18.79 -18.66 16.07
N PHE A 88 -19.81 -18.76 15.23
CA PHE A 88 -21.08 -18.06 15.40
C PHE A 88 -22.28 -18.99 15.20
N GLU A 89 -23.43 -18.63 15.79
CA GLU A 89 -24.71 -19.33 15.52
C GLU A 89 -25.11 -19.28 14.04
N THR A 90 -24.75 -18.19 13.36
CA THR A 90 -24.89 -18.00 11.92
C THR A 90 -23.73 -17.15 11.42
N ALA A 91 -23.31 -17.33 10.17
CA ALA A 91 -22.23 -16.57 9.58
C ALA A 91 -22.43 -15.05 9.76
N PRO A 92 -21.40 -14.31 10.24
CA PRO A 92 -21.44 -12.86 10.30
C PRO A 92 -21.37 -12.27 8.90
N THR A 93 -21.60 -10.96 8.81
CA THR A 93 -21.35 -10.17 7.60
C THR A 93 -20.25 -9.16 7.89
N SER A 94 -19.70 -8.50 6.87
CA SER A 94 -18.68 -7.44 7.02
C SER A 94 -19.11 -6.36 8.03
N ASN A 95 -20.39 -5.99 8.05
CA ASN A 95 -20.95 -5.05 9.03
C ASN A 95 -20.73 -5.46 10.49
N TYR A 96 -20.56 -6.74 10.81
CA TYR A 96 -20.24 -7.16 12.16
C TYR A 96 -18.91 -6.58 12.65
N PHE A 97 -17.93 -6.47 11.75
CA PHE A 97 -16.59 -5.97 12.03
C PHE A 97 -16.48 -4.46 11.79
N CYS A 98 -17.18 -3.93 10.78
CA CYS A 98 -17.03 -2.53 10.35
C CYS A 98 -17.88 -1.51 11.13
N ASN A 99 -18.66 -1.92 12.12
CA ASN A 99 -19.49 -0.99 12.89
C ASN A 99 -18.74 -0.47 14.12
N SER A 100 -18.77 0.86 14.32
CA SER A 100 -18.22 1.51 15.53
C SER A 100 -18.88 1.01 16.82
N ILE A 101 -20.10 0.47 16.73
CA ILE A 101 -20.77 -0.24 17.82
C ILE A 101 -20.99 -1.68 17.36
N PRO A 102 -20.24 -2.66 17.90
CA PRO A 102 -20.37 -4.05 17.52
C PRO A 102 -21.82 -4.56 17.65
N PRO A 103 -22.39 -5.15 16.59
CA PRO A 103 -23.73 -5.71 16.67
C PRO A 103 -23.83 -6.86 17.68
N THR A 104 -24.99 -7.04 18.30
CA THR A 104 -25.23 -8.18 19.22
C THR A 104 -25.64 -9.46 18.50
N SER A 105 -25.71 -9.44 17.16
CA SER A 105 -26.09 -10.57 16.32
C SER A 105 -25.16 -10.60 15.09
N PRO A 106 -24.70 -11.79 14.65
CA PRO A 106 -24.94 -13.10 15.28
C PRO A 106 -24.22 -13.24 16.63
N SER A 107 -24.69 -14.17 17.47
CA SER A 107 -24.04 -14.48 18.73
C SER A 107 -22.81 -15.35 18.51
N VAL A 108 -21.76 -15.03 19.25
CA VAL A 108 -20.49 -15.78 19.28
C VAL A 108 -20.68 -17.05 20.12
N LEU A 109 -20.30 -18.18 19.55
CA LEU A 109 -20.31 -19.50 20.19
C LEU A 109 -18.98 -19.81 20.87
N GLN A 110 -17.87 -19.56 20.18
CA GLN A 110 -16.51 -19.68 20.70
C GLN A 110 -15.72 -18.42 20.33
N ASP A 111 -14.90 -17.93 21.25
CA ASP A 111 -14.00 -16.79 21.05
C ASP A 111 -12.61 -17.18 21.52
N TYR A 112 -11.71 -17.43 20.58
CA TYR A 112 -10.32 -17.62 20.86
C TYR A 112 -9.57 -16.32 20.60
N VAL A 113 -8.81 -15.88 21.61
CA VAL A 113 -8.00 -14.68 21.51
C VAL A 113 -6.54 -15.09 21.34
N ALA A 114 -5.86 -14.50 20.36
CA ALA A 114 -4.44 -14.70 20.18
C ALA A 114 -3.65 -14.04 21.32
N THR A 115 -2.75 -14.80 21.92
CA THR A 115 -1.87 -14.39 23.03
C THR A 115 -0.42 -14.18 22.59
N ASP A 116 -0.10 -14.68 21.40
CA ASP A 116 1.20 -14.53 20.75
C ASP A 116 0.99 -14.55 19.23
N GLY A 117 1.96 -14.02 18.49
CA GLY A 117 1.97 -13.93 17.04
C GLY A 117 2.45 -12.58 16.53
N THR A 118 2.77 -12.52 15.24
CA THR A 118 3.21 -11.29 14.55
C THR A 118 2.48 -11.18 13.22
N ALA A 119 1.94 -9.99 12.94
CA ALA A 119 1.40 -9.63 11.64
C ALA A 119 2.53 -9.08 10.77
N ASN A 120 2.66 -9.60 9.56
CA ASN A 120 3.63 -9.17 8.57
C ASN A 120 2.83 -8.58 7.41
N LEU A 121 3.04 -7.30 7.14
CA LEU A 121 2.36 -6.56 6.09
C LEU A 121 3.39 -6.24 5.02
N ASN A 122 3.12 -6.69 3.80
CA ASN A 122 3.87 -6.30 2.62
C ASN A 122 3.02 -5.28 1.86
N ILE A 123 3.44 -4.01 1.89
CA ILE A 123 2.73 -2.86 1.35
C ILE A 123 3.42 -2.45 0.06
N ILE A 124 2.66 -2.39 -1.02
CA ILE A 124 3.17 -2.04 -2.35
C ILE A 124 2.36 -0.85 -2.85
N SER A 125 3.02 0.27 -3.07
CA SER A 125 2.41 1.48 -3.64
C SER A 125 2.91 1.68 -5.06
N ASP A 126 1.97 1.85 -5.97
CA ASP A 126 2.20 2.25 -7.35
C ASP A 126 1.97 3.76 -7.43
N PHE A 127 2.92 4.49 -8.00
CA PHE A 127 2.87 5.93 -8.24
C PHE A 127 2.73 6.21 -9.73
N ASP A 128 2.01 7.28 -10.08
CA ASP A 128 1.70 7.66 -11.47
C ASP A 128 1.44 9.18 -11.50
N ASP A 129 2.33 9.93 -12.14
CA ASP A 129 2.27 11.38 -12.36
C ASP A 129 1.25 11.78 -13.45
N ASN A 130 0.72 10.79 -14.19
CA ASN A 130 -0.28 10.87 -15.24
C ASN A 130 0.18 11.60 -16.52
N ASP A 131 1.47 11.59 -16.82
CA ASP A 131 1.98 12.09 -18.12
C ASP A 131 1.69 11.13 -19.29
N GLY A 132 1.37 9.86 -18.99
CA GLY A 132 1.03 8.82 -19.96
C GLY A 132 2.22 8.04 -20.50
N ILE A 133 3.39 8.18 -19.88
CA ILE A 133 4.61 7.45 -20.17
C ILE A 133 4.71 6.25 -19.21
N GLU A 134 5.20 5.12 -19.72
CA GLU A 134 5.43 3.93 -18.90
C GLU A 134 6.92 3.87 -18.56
N GLU A 135 7.22 4.03 -17.27
CA GLU A 135 8.58 4.11 -16.77
C GLU A 135 8.95 2.93 -15.87
N ASP A 136 10.26 2.77 -15.63
CA ASP A 136 10.77 1.70 -14.77
C ASP A 136 10.64 2.10 -13.30
N THR A 137 9.67 1.50 -12.60
CA THR A 137 9.40 1.78 -11.18
C THR A 137 10.49 1.24 -10.24
N ASP A 138 11.45 0.45 -10.73
CA ASP A 138 12.63 0.03 -9.97
C ASP A 138 13.81 1.02 -10.13
N SER A 139 13.62 2.12 -10.88
CA SER A 139 14.64 3.17 -11.10
C SER A 139 14.79 4.08 -9.88
N ASP A 140 16.03 4.29 -9.45
CA ASP A 140 16.42 5.28 -8.43
C ASP A 140 16.87 6.62 -9.07
N LEU A 141 16.48 6.91 -10.31
CA LEU A 141 16.84 8.16 -10.99
C LEU A 141 16.00 9.32 -10.47
N ASP A 142 16.68 10.43 -10.24
CA ASP A 142 16.19 11.73 -9.76
C ASP A 142 17.08 12.77 -10.47
N THR A 143 16.62 13.25 -11.63
CA THR A 143 17.46 14.02 -12.55
C THR A 143 17.74 15.42 -12.01
N ASP A 144 16.74 16.10 -11.46
CA ASP A 144 16.85 17.45 -10.91
C ASP A 144 17.22 17.49 -9.40
N ASN A 145 17.20 16.33 -8.72
CA ASN A 145 17.54 16.15 -7.30
C ASN A 145 16.54 16.82 -6.34
N ASP A 146 15.27 16.88 -6.72
CA ASP A 146 14.20 17.47 -5.94
C ASP A 146 13.61 16.52 -4.87
N GLY A 147 13.94 15.23 -4.98
CA GLY A 147 13.52 14.14 -4.09
C GLY A 147 12.32 13.32 -4.57
N LEU A 148 11.77 13.63 -5.75
CA LEU A 148 10.94 12.74 -6.55
C LEU A 148 11.85 11.89 -7.45
N LEU A 149 11.40 10.69 -7.79
CA LEU A 149 12.10 9.87 -8.76
C LEU A 149 11.39 10.06 -10.09
N ASN A 150 12.15 10.11 -11.18
CA ASN A 150 11.65 10.39 -12.53
C ASN A 150 10.38 9.60 -12.87
N TYR A 151 10.31 8.31 -12.48
CA TYR A 151 9.16 7.45 -12.82
C TYR A 151 7.79 7.94 -12.29
N TYR A 152 7.79 8.91 -11.38
CA TYR A 152 6.58 9.60 -10.90
C TYR A 152 6.80 11.11 -10.71
N ASP A 153 7.79 11.66 -11.41
CA ASP A 153 8.01 13.09 -11.51
C ASP A 153 7.39 13.61 -12.80
N PHE A 154 6.70 14.75 -12.71
CA PHE A 154 6.00 15.32 -13.86
C PHE A 154 6.91 16.21 -14.73
N ASP A 155 8.06 16.60 -14.18
CA ASP A 155 9.04 17.54 -14.73
C ASP A 155 10.44 17.07 -14.31
N ASP A 156 10.92 16.02 -14.97
CA ASP A 156 12.09 15.21 -14.58
C ASP A 156 13.37 16.04 -14.34
N ASP A 157 13.56 17.11 -15.09
CA ASP A 157 14.76 17.96 -15.04
C ASP A 157 14.52 19.33 -14.41
N GLY A 158 13.28 19.61 -14.00
CA GLY A 158 12.93 20.79 -13.23
C GLY A 158 13.06 22.09 -14.03
N ASP A 159 12.67 22.06 -15.29
CA ASP A 159 12.77 23.18 -16.21
C ASP A 159 11.42 23.90 -16.46
N ASN A 160 10.35 23.42 -15.79
CA ASN A 160 8.95 23.84 -15.90
C ASN A 160 8.24 23.44 -17.20
N VAL A 161 8.84 22.59 -18.02
CA VAL A 161 8.17 21.92 -19.13
C VAL A 161 7.85 20.47 -18.71
N PRO A 162 6.63 19.98 -18.93
CA PRO A 162 6.30 18.63 -18.50
C PRO A 162 7.07 17.55 -19.28
N THR A 163 7.59 16.53 -18.59
CA THR A 163 8.32 15.39 -19.17
C THR A 163 7.60 14.81 -20.40
N GLY A 164 6.29 14.57 -20.29
CA GLY A 164 5.48 14.03 -21.39
C GLY A 164 5.36 14.93 -22.64
N VAL A 165 5.53 16.25 -22.50
CA VAL A 165 5.57 17.20 -23.62
C VAL A 165 6.87 17.04 -24.41
N GLU A 166 7.99 16.86 -23.71
CA GLU A 166 9.34 16.80 -24.26
C GLU A 166 9.72 15.41 -24.77
N ILE A 167 9.19 14.35 -24.17
CA ILE A 167 9.20 13.02 -24.80
C ILE A 167 8.41 13.06 -26.12
N GLY A 168 7.29 13.79 -26.13
CA GLY A 168 6.46 13.96 -27.31
C GLY A 168 5.76 12.66 -27.77
N PRO A 169 5.38 12.56 -29.06
CA PRO A 169 4.49 11.49 -29.51
C PRO A 169 5.16 10.13 -29.75
N ASP A 170 6.49 10.05 -29.68
CA ASP A 170 7.27 8.84 -29.93
C ASP A 170 8.28 8.59 -28.79
N PRO A 171 7.88 7.90 -27.71
CA PRO A 171 8.77 7.63 -26.58
C PRO A 171 10.03 6.81 -26.92
N GLU A 172 10.07 6.12 -28.08
CA GLU A 172 11.29 5.43 -28.52
C GLU A 172 12.32 6.41 -29.11
N ASN A 173 11.90 7.64 -29.44
CA ASN A 173 12.71 8.72 -30.01
C ASN A 173 12.26 10.07 -29.41
N PRO A 174 12.56 10.32 -28.11
CA PRO A 174 12.19 11.58 -27.44
C PRO A 174 12.75 12.81 -28.18
N LEU A 175 12.18 13.99 -27.91
CA LEU A 175 12.71 15.22 -28.48
C LEU A 175 14.13 15.48 -27.93
N ASN A 176 14.91 16.16 -28.76
CA ASN A 176 16.30 16.53 -28.52
C ASN A 176 16.57 17.69 -29.50
N THR A 177 16.37 18.89 -29.00
CA THR A 177 16.21 20.09 -29.81
C THR A 177 17.53 20.63 -30.33
N ASP A 178 18.58 20.57 -29.52
CA ASP A 178 19.93 21.00 -29.87
C ASP A 178 20.77 19.91 -30.56
N GLY A 179 20.36 18.65 -30.46
CA GLY A 179 21.02 17.47 -31.05
C GLY A 179 22.18 16.91 -30.23
N ASP A 180 22.27 17.20 -28.93
CA ASP A 180 23.32 16.65 -28.06
C ASP A 180 23.02 15.22 -27.55
N ASP A 181 23.67 14.77 -26.48
CA ASP A 181 23.50 13.40 -25.95
C ASP A 181 22.34 13.28 -24.92
N LYS A 182 21.70 14.39 -24.55
CA LYS A 182 20.61 14.49 -23.57
C LYS A 182 19.30 14.83 -24.31
N PRO A 183 18.22 14.08 -24.09
CA PRO A 183 16.91 14.45 -24.62
C PRO A 183 16.31 15.61 -23.81
N ASP A 184 15.37 16.34 -24.42
CA ASP A 184 14.78 17.57 -23.88
C ASP A 184 14.21 17.35 -22.45
N TYR A 185 13.46 16.26 -22.22
CA TYR A 185 12.89 15.92 -20.90
C TYR A 185 13.91 15.63 -19.79
N LEU A 186 15.20 15.62 -20.12
CA LEU A 186 16.28 15.51 -19.16
C LEU A 186 17.15 16.76 -19.18
N ASP A 187 16.95 17.75 -20.06
CA ASP A 187 17.80 18.91 -20.33
C ASP A 187 17.29 20.31 -19.97
N GLU A 188 17.71 20.82 -18.80
CA GLU A 188 17.43 22.20 -18.34
C GLU A 188 17.72 23.38 -19.31
N ASP A 189 18.37 23.17 -20.46
CA ASP A 189 18.69 24.14 -21.53
C ASP A 189 18.51 23.48 -22.92
N ASP A 190 17.26 23.18 -23.26
CA ASP A 190 16.79 22.38 -24.42
C ASP A 190 17.41 22.74 -25.78
N ASP A 191 17.63 24.03 -26.02
CA ASP A 191 18.19 24.54 -27.29
C ASP A 191 19.68 24.91 -27.18
N ASN A 192 20.26 24.73 -25.99
CA ASN A 192 21.64 24.96 -25.62
C ASN A 192 22.16 26.36 -26.01
N ASP A 193 21.29 27.38 -25.89
CA ASP A 193 21.63 28.78 -26.16
C ASP A 193 22.34 29.47 -24.97
N GLY A 194 22.34 28.82 -23.81
CA GLY A 194 22.95 29.26 -22.57
C GLY A 194 21.98 29.99 -21.62
N VAL A 195 20.68 30.00 -21.91
CA VAL A 195 19.60 30.41 -21.02
C VAL A 195 18.80 29.17 -20.63
N PRO A 196 18.69 28.82 -19.34
CA PRO A 196 17.88 27.66 -18.94
C PRO A 196 16.42 27.79 -19.40
N THR A 197 15.79 26.70 -19.83
CA THR A 197 14.40 26.64 -20.33
C THR A 197 13.43 27.36 -19.39
N ARG A 198 13.53 27.10 -18.06
CA ARG A 198 12.71 27.77 -17.02
C ARG A 198 12.83 29.30 -16.99
N HIS A 199 13.90 29.86 -17.54
CA HIS A 199 14.13 31.30 -17.62
C HIS A 199 13.73 31.89 -18.98
N GLU A 200 13.26 31.07 -19.90
CA GLU A 200 12.74 31.47 -21.19
C GLU A 200 11.23 31.69 -21.15
N ILE A 201 10.85 32.55 -20.22
CA ILE A 201 9.45 32.83 -19.92
C ILE A 201 9.11 34.31 -20.13
N THR A 202 7.85 34.67 -19.87
CA THR A 202 7.49 36.08 -19.68
C THR A 202 7.36 36.39 -18.19
N LYS A 203 7.54 37.65 -17.81
CA LYS A 203 7.39 38.07 -16.41
C LYS A 203 6.01 37.72 -15.79
N ASP A 204 4.98 37.61 -16.63
CA ASP A 204 3.60 37.40 -16.19
C ASP A 204 3.13 35.95 -16.36
N ASP A 205 3.96 35.06 -16.91
CA ASP A 205 3.63 33.67 -17.25
C ASP A 205 4.88 32.78 -17.10
N PRO A 206 4.94 31.91 -16.08
CA PRO A 206 6.12 31.10 -15.77
C PRO A 206 6.23 29.80 -16.59
N ASP A 207 5.28 29.54 -17.49
CA ASP A 207 5.28 28.36 -18.35
C ASP A 207 6.08 28.66 -19.64
N PRO A 208 7.25 28.02 -19.87
CA PRO A 208 8.08 28.23 -21.06
C PRO A 208 7.33 27.97 -22.37
N GLN A 209 6.37 27.04 -22.38
CA GLN A 209 5.57 26.69 -23.56
C GLN A 209 4.75 27.87 -24.11
N ASN A 210 4.48 28.87 -23.28
CA ASN A 210 3.68 30.04 -23.66
C ASN A 210 4.50 31.19 -24.25
N LYS A 211 5.83 31.20 -24.09
CA LYS A 211 6.69 32.24 -24.67
C LYS A 211 7.02 31.89 -26.12
N ILE A 212 6.45 32.67 -27.05
CA ILE A 212 6.64 32.50 -28.50
C ILE A 212 6.93 33.87 -29.13
N THR A 213 8.16 34.08 -29.59
CA THR A 213 8.59 35.29 -30.29
C THR A 213 8.38 35.19 -31.81
N ASP A 214 8.69 34.04 -32.43
CA ASP A 214 8.37 33.75 -33.83
C ASP A 214 7.45 32.53 -33.94
N PRO A 215 6.15 32.72 -34.25
CA PRO A 215 5.19 31.63 -34.39
C PRO A 215 5.52 30.59 -35.47
N ASN A 216 6.50 30.83 -36.35
CA ASN A 216 6.93 29.84 -37.33
C ASN A 216 8.03 28.92 -36.80
N VAL A 217 8.70 29.29 -35.71
CA VAL A 217 9.73 28.48 -35.06
C VAL A 217 9.09 27.61 -33.98
N GLY A 218 8.35 28.23 -33.05
CA GLY A 218 7.73 27.51 -31.94
C GLY A 218 7.88 28.27 -30.64
N ALA A 219 7.86 27.54 -29.52
CA ALA A 219 8.24 28.06 -28.23
C ALA A 219 9.70 28.54 -28.25
N ASP A 220 9.99 29.56 -27.45
CA ASP A 220 11.30 30.21 -27.45
C ASP A 220 12.38 29.29 -26.86
N TYR A 221 12.05 28.44 -25.87
CA TYR A 221 12.96 27.46 -25.28
C TYR A 221 13.46 26.36 -26.23
N LEU A 222 12.91 26.32 -27.44
CA LEU A 222 13.29 25.37 -28.49
C LEU A 222 14.01 26.08 -29.65
N ASN A 223 14.56 27.27 -29.42
CA ASN A 223 15.02 28.18 -30.47
C ASN A 223 16.28 28.96 -30.06
N ASP A 224 17.43 28.37 -30.42
CA ASP A 224 18.81 28.82 -30.14
C ASP A 224 19.16 30.28 -30.48
N ALA A 225 18.27 30.99 -31.16
CA ALA A 225 18.37 32.39 -31.47
C ALA A 225 17.79 33.32 -30.38
N VAL A 226 17.13 32.81 -29.32
CA VAL A 226 16.30 33.59 -28.37
C VAL A 226 16.83 33.57 -26.92
N THR A 227 18.09 33.97 -26.75
CA THR A 227 18.76 34.21 -25.45
C THR A 227 18.18 35.28 -24.48
N GLU A 228 16.90 35.65 -24.55
CA GLU A 228 16.27 36.61 -23.61
C GLU A 228 15.88 35.93 -22.29
N GLU A 229 16.71 36.12 -21.25
CA GLU A 229 16.52 35.54 -19.91
C GLU A 229 15.56 36.36 -19.00
N VAL A 230 14.64 35.65 -18.36
CA VAL A 230 13.78 36.14 -17.27
C VAL A 230 13.88 35.18 -16.08
N VAL A 231 14.66 35.57 -15.07
CA VAL A 231 14.85 34.76 -13.86
C VAL A 231 13.55 34.56 -13.09
N TYR A 232 13.21 33.30 -12.81
CA TYR A 232 12.02 32.87 -12.07
C TYR A 232 12.36 31.67 -11.18
N GLU A 233 12.44 31.90 -9.87
CA GLU A 233 12.98 30.93 -8.91
C GLU A 233 11.82 30.18 -8.20
N GLN A 234 10.90 29.63 -8.98
CA GLN A 234 9.80 28.78 -8.51
C GLN A 234 9.47 27.72 -9.56
N PHE A 235 9.24 26.49 -9.10
CA PHE A 235 8.67 25.43 -9.92
C PHE A 235 7.15 25.57 -10.03
N ILE A 236 6.57 25.06 -11.11
CA ILE A 236 5.12 24.95 -11.30
C ILE A 236 4.58 23.81 -10.43
N GLU A 237 3.46 24.03 -9.73
CA GLU A 237 2.81 22.95 -8.95
C GLU A 237 2.26 21.88 -9.89
N HIS A 238 2.63 20.62 -9.65
CA HIS A 238 2.12 19.43 -10.33
C HIS A 238 1.57 18.44 -9.29
N SER A 239 1.20 17.24 -9.73
CA SER A 239 0.72 16.21 -8.82
C SER A 239 0.94 14.82 -9.37
N TYR A 240 1.25 13.88 -8.48
CA TYR A 240 1.18 12.46 -8.79
C TYR A 240 0.05 11.79 -8.02
N SER A 241 -0.40 10.66 -8.55
CA SER A 241 -1.38 9.77 -7.94
C SER A 241 -0.70 8.55 -7.37
N PHE A 242 -1.31 7.94 -6.36
CA PHE A 242 -0.83 6.67 -5.83
C PHE A 242 -1.98 5.70 -5.54
N THR A 243 -1.70 4.41 -5.70
CA THR A 243 -2.57 3.31 -5.28
C THR A 243 -1.75 2.29 -4.50
N THR A 244 -2.23 1.93 -3.31
CA THR A 244 -1.51 1.03 -2.42
C THR A 244 -2.27 -0.27 -2.24
N SER A 245 -1.58 -1.38 -2.43
CA SER A 245 -2.04 -2.74 -2.15
C SER A 245 -1.34 -3.31 -0.91
N LEU A 246 -1.94 -4.35 -0.32
CA LEU A 246 -1.44 -5.00 0.88
C LEU A 246 -1.52 -6.52 0.75
N GLU A 247 -0.44 -7.22 1.07
CA GLU A 247 -0.45 -8.64 1.44
C GLU A 247 -0.22 -8.78 2.94
N LEU A 248 -1.08 -9.55 3.62
CA LEU A 248 -1.05 -9.72 5.07
C LEU A 248 -0.86 -11.20 5.44
N PHE A 249 0.13 -11.45 6.30
CA PHE A 249 0.46 -12.79 6.76
C PHE A 249 0.77 -12.82 8.25
N MET A 250 0.27 -13.82 8.96
CA MET A 250 0.55 -13.99 10.39
C MET A 250 1.55 -15.13 10.63
N THR A 251 2.46 -14.93 11.59
CA THR A 251 3.45 -15.93 11.99
C THR A 251 3.35 -16.25 13.48
N ASN A 252 3.50 -17.53 13.83
CA ASN A 252 3.54 -18.05 15.20
C ASN A 252 2.34 -17.64 16.08
N VAL A 253 1.14 -17.65 15.51
CA VAL A 253 -0.07 -17.24 16.23
C VAL A 253 -0.50 -18.31 17.23
N VAL A 254 -0.78 -17.89 18.47
CA VAL A 254 -1.28 -18.78 19.53
C VAL A 254 -2.62 -18.28 20.05
N PHE A 255 -3.70 -18.91 19.61
CA PHE A 255 -5.07 -18.68 20.05
C PHE A 255 -5.38 -19.45 21.33
N THR A 256 -6.09 -18.82 22.26
CA THR A 256 -6.50 -19.44 23.53
C THR A 256 -7.97 -19.19 23.84
N ASN A 257 -8.63 -20.20 24.40
CA ASN A 257 -9.98 -20.10 24.97
C ASN A 257 -10.05 -20.98 26.23
N GLY A 258 -9.89 -20.37 27.40
CA GLY A 258 -9.78 -21.12 28.66
C GLY A 258 -8.51 -21.97 28.71
N GLU A 259 -8.65 -23.29 28.71
CA GLU A 259 -7.52 -24.25 28.70
C GLU A 259 -7.19 -24.74 27.29
N GLU A 260 -8.01 -24.42 26.28
CA GLU A 260 -7.80 -24.82 24.89
C GLU A 260 -6.82 -23.87 24.20
N GLN A 261 -5.94 -24.43 23.37
CA GLN A 261 -4.94 -23.70 22.62
C GLN A 261 -4.91 -24.18 21.16
N LEU A 262 -4.95 -23.25 20.22
CA LEU A 262 -4.73 -23.50 18.80
C LEU A 262 -3.49 -22.73 18.36
N THR A 263 -2.55 -23.39 17.70
CA THR A 263 -1.30 -22.75 17.24
C THR A 263 -1.22 -22.82 15.72
N GLN A 264 -0.85 -21.70 15.10
CA GLN A 264 -0.60 -21.58 13.67
C GLN A 264 0.79 -21.00 13.46
N GLU A 265 1.72 -21.80 12.93
CA GLU A 265 3.07 -21.32 12.61
C GLU A 265 3.02 -20.25 11.50
N SER A 266 2.10 -20.43 10.56
CA SER A 266 1.95 -19.64 9.35
C SER A 266 0.46 -19.58 9.02
N LEU A 267 -0.09 -18.37 8.92
CA LEU A 267 -1.49 -18.13 8.60
C LEU A 267 -1.64 -17.02 7.55
N ASN A 268 -2.06 -17.40 6.36
CA ASN A 268 -2.32 -16.47 5.26
C ASN A 268 -3.64 -15.73 5.46
N MET A 269 -3.57 -14.41 5.67
CA MET A 269 -4.78 -13.59 5.75
C MET A 269 -5.29 -13.23 4.34
N GLY A 270 -4.38 -13.03 3.39
CA GLY A 270 -4.69 -12.77 1.98
C GLY A 270 -4.21 -11.39 1.53
N THR A 271 -4.76 -10.91 0.42
CA THR A 271 -4.40 -9.62 -0.20
C THR A 271 -5.58 -8.66 -0.25
N ILE A 272 -5.29 -7.36 -0.18
CA ILE A 272 -6.19 -6.25 -0.46
C ILE A 272 -5.63 -5.51 -1.68
N GLY A 273 -6.40 -5.45 -2.77
CA GLY A 273 -5.95 -4.81 -4.01
C GLY A 273 -5.81 -3.28 -3.91
N THR A 274 -6.63 -2.64 -3.08
CA THR A 274 -6.53 -1.19 -2.81
C THR A 274 -6.90 -0.93 -1.36
N ILE A 275 -5.90 -0.64 -0.52
CA ILE A 275 -6.09 -0.25 0.88
C ILE A 275 -6.10 1.27 1.05
N SER A 276 -5.35 1.98 0.21
CA SER A 276 -5.25 3.43 0.16
C SER A 276 -5.08 3.88 -1.28
N SER A 277 -5.55 5.08 -1.60
CA SER A 277 -5.24 5.78 -2.84
C SER A 277 -5.44 7.27 -2.67
N GLY A 278 -4.76 8.07 -3.49
CA GLY A 278 -4.85 9.52 -3.41
C GLY A 278 -4.11 10.24 -4.53
N THR A 279 -4.12 11.57 -4.43
CA THR A 279 -3.36 12.47 -5.28
C THR A 279 -2.59 13.41 -4.37
N THR A 280 -1.28 13.51 -4.60
CA THR A 280 -0.37 14.36 -3.83
C THR A 280 0.04 15.54 -4.71
N PRO A 281 -0.32 16.78 -4.34
CA PRO A 281 0.26 17.96 -5.00
C PRO A 281 1.73 18.08 -4.59
N VAL A 282 2.58 18.40 -5.55
CA VAL A 282 4.01 18.62 -5.36
C VAL A 282 4.40 19.97 -5.92
N THR A 283 5.25 20.67 -5.19
CA THR A 283 5.98 21.84 -5.66
C THR A 283 7.33 21.75 -4.99
N PRO A 284 8.40 21.43 -5.74
CA PRO A 284 9.69 21.25 -5.13
C PRO A 284 10.24 22.55 -4.55
N ASP A 285 11.10 22.44 -3.54
CA ASP A 285 11.77 23.61 -2.98
C ASP A 285 12.93 24.00 -3.91
N PHE A 286 12.94 25.24 -4.39
CA PHE A 286 14.04 25.73 -5.22
C PHE A 286 15.36 25.63 -4.44
N PRO A 287 16.43 25.02 -5.00
CA PRO A 287 17.68 24.80 -4.27
C PRO A 287 18.26 26.13 -3.75
N GLU A 288 18.62 26.17 -2.46
CA GLU A 288 19.25 27.36 -1.88
C GLU A 288 20.62 27.62 -2.55
N GLN A 289 20.77 28.79 -3.19
CA GLN A 289 22.01 29.26 -3.84
C GLN A 289 23.20 29.46 -2.88
#